data_AF-A0A428BI32-F1
#
_entry.id   AF-A0A428BI32-F1
#
_cell.length_a   1.000
_cell.length_b   1.000
_cell.length_c   1.000
_cell.angle_alpha   90.00
_cell.angle_beta   90.00
_cell.angle_gamma   90.00
#
_symmetry.space_group_name_H-M   'P 1'
#
loop_
_entity.id
_entity.type
_entity.pdbx_description
1 polymer ?
#
loop_
_entity_poly.entity_id
_entity_poly.type
_entity_poly.pdbx_seq_one_letter_code
_entity_poly.pdbx_strand_id
1 'polypeptide(L)' 'MKAIIKNPKRFFELLRLYFVPVKGRKVVHVPAYAYKEDENEKIYLHNNDLHLSKKMFEFLVKQGVDLVECPADE' A
#
# COMPACT_ATOMS: atom_id res chain seq x y z
N MET A 1 -4.85 3.49 7.79
CA MET A 1 -4.62 4.90 7.41
C MET A 1 -4.68 5.05 5.89
N LYS A 2 -4.77 6.28 5.38
CA LYS A 2 -4.68 6.60 3.95
C LYS A 2 -3.40 7.40 3.68
N ALA A 3 -2.76 7.15 2.56
CA ALA A 3 -1.61 7.92 2.10
C ALA A 3 -1.65 8.16 0.59
N ILE A 4 -1.11 9.29 0.16
CA ILE A 4 -0.92 9.64 -1.24
C ILE A 4 0.53 9.32 -1.63
N ILE A 5 0.70 8.61 -2.74
CA ILE A 5 2.02 8.26 -3.28
C ILE A 5 2.46 9.37 -4.24
N LYS A 6 3.56 10.06 -3.93
CA LYS A 6 4.12 11.12 -4.79
C LYS A 6 5.10 10.58 -5.83
N ASN A 7 5.79 9.48 -5.53
CA ASN A 7 6.68 8.79 -6.46
C ASN A 7 6.22 7.34 -6.73
N PRO A 8 5.27 7.13 -7.65
CA PRO A 8 4.66 5.82 -7.86
C PRO A 8 5.63 4.77 -8.40
N LYS A 9 6.68 5.16 -9.14
CA LYS A 9 7.65 4.22 -9.71
C LYS A 9 8.30 3.37 -8.62
N ARG A 10 8.85 4.02 -7.59
CA ARG A 10 9.52 3.35 -6.46
C ARG A 10 8.55 2.44 -5.71
N PHE A 11 7.33 2.91 -5.51
CA PHE A 11 6.28 2.12 -4.86
C PHE A 11 5.95 0.83 -5.63
N PHE A 12 5.79 0.91 -6.96
CA PHE A 12 5.51 -0.28 -7.78
C PHE A 12 6.68 -1.28 -7.82
N GLU A 13 7.93 -0.81 -7.72
CA GLU A 13 9.09 -1.70 -7.56
C GLU A 13 9.01 -2.48 -6.24
N LEU A 14 8.76 -1.77 -5.13
CA LEU A 14 8.64 -2.40 -3.81
C LEU A 14 7.45 -3.35 -3.74
N LEU A 15 6.34 -3.02 -4.38
CA LEU A 15 5.20 -3.93 -4.50
C LEU A 15 5.58 -5.28 -5.09
N ARG A 16 6.40 -5.30 -6.15
CA ARG A 16 6.85 -6.55 -6.78
C ARG A 16 7.84 -7.31 -5.90
N LEU A 17 8.72 -6.59 -5.20
CA LEU A 17 9.77 -7.18 -4.38
C LEU A 17 9.23 -7.77 -3.07
N TYR A 18 8.36 -7.04 -2.38
CA TYR A 18 7.98 -7.35 -1.00
C TYR A 18 6.53 -7.81 -0.83
N PHE A 19 5.70 -7.68 -1.86
CA PHE A 19 4.28 -8.02 -1.76
C PHE A 19 3.84 -9.05 -2.79
N VAL A 20 2.70 -9.68 -2.52
CA VAL A 20 2.03 -10.59 -3.43
C VAL A 20 0.59 -10.14 -3.67
N PRO A 21 0.08 -10.20 -4.91
CA PRO A 21 -1.30 -9.86 -5.18
C PRO A 21 -2.23 -10.86 -4.49
N VAL A 22 -3.20 -10.35 -3.74
CA VAL A 22 -4.15 -11.21 -3.02
C VAL A 22 -5.28 -11.62 -3.97
N LYS A 23 -5.37 -12.92 -4.27
CA LYS A 23 -6.37 -13.52 -5.16
C LYS A 23 -7.68 -13.82 -4.42
N GLY A 24 -8.77 -14.05 -5.16
CA GLY A 24 -10.05 -14.55 -4.61
C GLY A 24 -10.90 -13.52 -3.86
N ARG A 25 -10.72 -12.22 -4.13
CA ARG A 25 -11.47 -11.16 -3.47
C ARG A 25 -12.84 -10.95 -4.10
N LYS A 26 -13.87 -10.71 -3.28
CA LYS A 26 -15.23 -10.34 -3.72
C LYS A 26 -15.26 -8.99 -4.46
N VAL A 27 -14.35 -8.08 -4.14
CA VAL A 27 -14.26 -6.76 -4.76
C VAL A 27 -13.06 -6.73 -5.72
N VAL A 28 -13.30 -7.11 -6.96
CA VAL A 28 -12.26 -7.34 -7.98
C VAL A 28 -11.58 -6.04 -8.45
N HIS A 29 -12.24 -4.90 -8.28
CA HIS A 29 -11.77 -3.61 -8.78
C HIS A 29 -10.79 -2.86 -7.86
N VAL A 30 -10.48 -3.39 -6.68
CA VAL A 30 -9.52 -2.78 -5.73
C VAL A 30 -8.22 -3.58 -5.71
N PRO A 31 -7.15 -3.10 -6.37
CA PRO A 31 -5.85 -3.75 -6.35
C PRO A 31 -5.33 -3.81 -4.92
N ALA A 32 -4.87 -4.98 -4.51
CA ALA A 32 -4.40 -5.14 -3.15
C ALA A 32 -3.47 -6.31 -2.97
N TYR A 33 -2.55 -6.11 -2.03
CA TYR A 33 -1.32 -6.85 -1.94
C TYR A 33 -1.05 -7.19 -0.47
N ALA A 34 -0.61 -8.42 -0.21
CA ALA A 34 -0.18 -8.86 1.11
C ALA A 34 1.33 -8.80 1.20
N TYR A 35 1.86 -8.41 2.35
CA TYR A 35 3.29 -8.42 2.62
C TYR A 35 3.80 -9.86 2.70
N LYS A 36 4.91 -10.16 2.03
CA LYS A 36 5.43 -11.54 1.91
C LYS A 36 5.84 -12.16 3.24
N GLU A 37 6.32 -11.35 4.18
CA GLU A 37 6.78 -11.85 5.48
C GLU A 37 5.66 -11.85 6.55
N ASP A 38 4.53 -11.19 6.29
CA ASP A 38 3.41 -11.09 7.23
C ASP A 38 2.10 -10.94 6.44
N GLU A 39 1.41 -12.05 6.20
CA GLU A 39 0.20 -12.08 5.37
C GLU A 39 -0.96 -11.27 5.95
N ASN A 40 -0.91 -10.92 7.24
CA ASN A 40 -1.88 -10.07 7.90
C ASN A 40 -1.73 -8.60 7.48
N GLU A 41 -0.52 -8.19 7.11
CA GLU A 41 -0.22 -6.85 6.65
C GLU A 41 -0.57 -6.72 5.18
N LYS A 42 -1.64 -5.99 4.89
CA LYS A 42 -2.17 -5.81 3.54
C LYS A 42 -2.25 -4.34 3.19
N ILE A 43 -1.96 -4.04 1.93
CA ILE A 43 -2.13 -2.71 1.34
C ILE A 43 -3.12 -2.78 0.19
N TYR A 44 -3.89 -1.70 0.02
CA TYR A 44 -4.98 -1.62 -0.96
C TYR A 44 -4.93 -0.26 -1.63
N LEU A 45 -5.16 -0.21 -2.93
CA LEU A 45 -5.23 1.02 -3.70
C LEU A 45 -6.69 1.26 -4.08
N HIS A 46 -7.27 2.36 -3.60
CA HIS A 46 -8.66 2.70 -3.91
C HIS A 46 -8.75 4.20 -4.16
N ASN A 47 -9.29 4.62 -5.31
CA ASN A 47 -9.44 6.04 -5.68
C ASN A 47 -8.13 6.87 -5.55
N ASN A 48 -6.99 6.30 -5.93
CA ASN A 48 -5.63 6.87 -5.74
C ASN A 48 -5.15 6.99 -4.29
N ASP A 49 -5.95 6.59 -3.30
CA ASP A 49 -5.54 6.45 -1.92
C ASP A 49 -4.86 5.09 -1.69
N LEU A 50 -3.68 5.12 -1.08
CA LEU A 50 -3.05 3.94 -0.54
C LEU A 50 -3.57 3.71 0.88
N HIS A 51 -4.33 2.63 1.04
CA HIS A 51 -4.76 2.14 2.34
C HIS A 51 -3.73 1.15 2.88
N LEU A 52 -3.19 1.45 4.06
CA LEU A 52 -2.15 0.66 4.69
C LEU A 52 -2.22 0.78 6.22
N SER A 53 -1.48 -0.10 6.91
CA SER A 53 -1.21 0.02 8.34
C SER A 53 -0.12 1.08 8.59
N LYS A 54 -0.01 1.56 9.84
CA LYS A 54 1.09 2.47 10.23
C LYS A 54 2.47 1.83 10.05
N LYS A 55 2.57 0.53 10.38
CA LYS A 55 3.80 -0.27 10.20
C LYS A 55 4.23 -0.30 8.73
N MET A 56 3.29 -0.53 7.79
CA MET A 56 3.60 -0.50 6.36
C MET A 56 3.93 0.91 5.85
N PHE A 57 3.31 1.95 6.40
CA PHE A 57 3.64 3.32 6.05
C PHE A 57 5.09 3.64 6.39
N GLU A 58 5.49 3.37 7.63
CA GLU A 58 6.86 3.59 8.07
C GLU A 58 7.86 2.73 7.30
N PHE A 59 7.50 1.48 6.97
CA PHE A 59 8.32 0.61 6.12
C PHE A 59 8.53 1.21 4.73
N LEU A 60 7.47 1.63 4.05
CA LEU A 60 7.56 2.18 2.69
C LEU A 60 8.34 3.50 2.66
N VAL A 61 8.15 4.37 3.66
CA VAL A 61 8.94 5.61 3.82
C VAL A 61 10.42 5.28 4.01
N LYS A 62 10.75 4.31 4.88
CA LYS A 62 12.14 3.84 5.07
C LYS A 62 12.77 3.26 3.81
N GLN A 63 11.98 2.66 2.92
CA GLN A 63 12.44 2.15 1.62
C GLN A 63 12.55 3.23 0.53
N GLY A 64 12.26 4.49 0.88
CA GLY A 64 12.38 5.65 0.00
C GLY A 64 11.13 5.95 -0.83
N VAL A 65 9.95 5.46 -0.42
CA VAL A 65 8.68 5.89 -1.03
C VAL A 65 8.28 7.23 -0.42
N ASP A 66 8.05 8.21 -1.29
CA ASP A 66 7.50 9.49 -0.88
C ASP A 66 5.98 9.36 -0.67
N LEU A 67 5.58 9.25 0.61
CA LEU A 67 4.21 9.07 1.07
C LEU A 67 3.78 10.27 1.90
N VAL A 68 2.60 10.81 1.60
CA VAL A 68 1.96 11.87 2.37
C VAL A 68 0.71 11.30 3.03
N GLU A 69 0.61 11.39 4.36
CA GLU A 69 -0.60 10.98 5.08
C GLU A 69 -1.77 11.84 4.62
N CYS A 70 -2.89 11.20 4.25
CA CYS A 70 -4.10 11.93 3.93
C CYS A 70 -4.78 12.30 5.25
N PRO A 71 -5.11 13.58 5.51
CA PRO A 71 -5.94 13.92 6.65
C PRO A 71 -7.24 13.13 6.54
N ALA A 72 -7.70 12.58 7.66
CA ALA A 72 -9.03 11.98 7.69
C ALA A 72 -10.03 13.08 7.34
N ASP A 73 -10.86 12.86 6.30
CA ASP A 73 -12.02 13.71 6.03
C ASP A 73 -12.77 13.93 7.36
N GLU A 74 -12.91 15.20 7.77
CA GLU A 74 -13.80 15.65 8.85
C GLU A 74 -15.27 15.36 8.48
#